data_AF-A0A139IPN3-F1
#
_entry.id   AF-A0A139IPN3-F1
#
_cell.length_a   1.000
_cell.length_b   1.000
_cell.length_c   1.000
_cell.angle_alpha   90.00
_cell.angle_beta   90.00
_cell.angle_gamma   90.00
#
_symmetry.space_group_name_H-M   'P 1'
#
loop_
_entity.id
_entity.type
_entity.pdbx_description
1 polymer ?
#
loop_
_entity_poly.entity_id
_entity_poly.type
_entity_poly.pdbx_seq_one_letter_code
_entity_poly.pdbx_strand_id
1 'polypeptide(L)'
;MTKTRVVLTNDEAASVNNWLCHQADLNLTISDEAGEWHNTVLLVELQPLNKTLALAYIDGGGPESHRYAHVVLDCRATTQATYSNILPLKFDLTRKTGGTVRNLDASSYTQSAWIHNITGSISDITMSLWKGFANGFDAGNPDVCGIDPLWQCEDDGKLKMTYWATFWNHAVNEIDARPFCR
;
A
#
# COMPACT_ATOMS: atom_id res chain seq x y z
N MET A 1 35.41 14.67 2.60
CA MET A 1 33.96 14.95 2.69
C MET A 1 33.20 13.70 2.29
N THR A 2 32.81 12.90 3.28
CA THR A 2 31.97 11.72 3.07
C THR A 2 30.57 12.22 2.76
N LYS A 3 30.04 11.98 1.55
CA LYS A 3 28.66 12.33 1.20
C LYS A 3 27.72 11.68 2.22
N THR A 4 26.97 12.48 2.98
CA THR A 4 25.89 12.01 3.84
C THR A 4 24.95 11.18 2.98
N ARG A 5 24.81 9.88 3.29
CA ARG A 5 23.95 8.97 2.53
C ARG A 5 22.49 9.34 2.76
N VAL A 6 21.77 9.56 1.66
CA VAL A 6 20.38 10.06 1.64
C VAL A 6 19.35 8.90 1.73
N VAL A 7 19.82 7.66 1.85
CA VAL A 7 19.00 6.45 1.91
C VAL A 7 19.65 5.42 2.83
N LEU A 8 18.86 4.47 3.35
CA LEU A 8 19.41 3.29 4.03
C LEU A 8 20.25 2.47 3.06
N THR A 9 21.34 1.88 3.56
CA THR A 9 22.02 0.81 2.83
C THR A 9 21.19 -0.47 2.86
N ASN A 10 21.51 -1.41 1.96
CA ASN A 10 20.89 -2.73 1.99
C ASN A 10 21.10 -3.43 3.33
N ASP A 11 22.31 -3.33 3.92
CA ASP A 11 22.61 -3.93 5.22
C ASP A 11 21.83 -3.27 6.36
N GLU A 12 21.65 -1.94 6.33
CA GLU A 12 20.83 -1.21 7.31
C GLU A 12 19.36 -1.64 7.20
N ALA A 13 18.81 -1.67 5.98
CA ALA A 13 17.43 -2.09 5.74
C ALA A 13 17.20 -3.56 6.14
N ALA A 14 18.12 -4.46 5.78
CA ALA A 14 18.07 -5.87 6.16
C ALA A 14 18.16 -6.06 7.68
N SER A 15 19.01 -5.30 8.36
CA SER A 15 19.14 -5.33 9.82
C SER A 15 17.86 -4.87 10.51
N VAL A 16 17.25 -3.78 10.03
CA VAL A 16 15.95 -3.29 10.55
C VAL A 16 14.85 -4.33 10.33
N ASN A 17 14.74 -4.88 9.12
CA ASN A 17 13.73 -5.90 8.82
C ASN A 17 13.92 -7.15 9.69
N ASN A 18 15.17 -7.60 9.84
CA ASN A 18 15.49 -8.73 10.72
C ASN A 18 15.11 -8.44 12.17
N TRP A 19 15.43 -7.25 12.69
CA TRP A 19 15.05 -6.86 14.06
C TRP A 19 13.53 -6.85 14.26
N LEU A 20 12.78 -6.32 13.28
CA LEU A 20 11.31 -6.28 13.32
C LEU A 20 10.70 -7.68 13.36
N CYS A 21 11.17 -8.61 12.52
CA CYS A 21 10.68 -10.00 12.50
C CYS A 21 10.95 -10.76 13.81
N HIS A 22 11.91 -10.31 14.63
CA HIS A 22 12.17 -10.87 15.96
C HIS A 22 11.34 -10.23 17.09
N GLN A 23 10.54 -9.20 16.81
CA GLN A 23 9.62 -8.61 17.78
C GLN A 23 8.33 -9.43 17.82
N ALA A 24 8.20 -10.33 18.79
CA ALA A 24 7.05 -11.23 18.91
C ALA A 24 5.70 -10.50 18.95
N ASP A 25 5.65 -9.32 19.58
CA ASP A 25 4.43 -8.51 19.70
C ASP A 25 3.90 -7.99 18.36
N LEU A 26 4.74 -7.92 17.32
CA LEU A 26 4.33 -7.46 15.98
C LEU A 26 3.69 -8.58 15.14
N ASN A 27 3.94 -9.85 15.49
CA ASN A 27 3.42 -11.03 14.79
C ASN A 27 3.56 -10.92 13.25
N LEU A 28 4.76 -10.62 12.77
CA LEU A 28 5.03 -10.38 11.35
C LEU A 28 5.22 -11.69 10.59
N THR A 29 4.68 -11.72 9.37
CA THR A 29 4.89 -12.78 8.38
C THR A 29 5.73 -12.23 7.24
N ILE A 30 6.65 -13.04 6.72
CA ILE A 30 7.45 -12.65 5.55
C ILE A 30 6.56 -12.53 4.31
N SER A 31 6.87 -11.59 3.43
CA SER A 31 5.98 -11.21 2.32
C SER A 31 5.61 -12.38 1.40
N ASP A 32 6.54 -13.30 1.16
CA ASP A 32 6.31 -14.46 0.27
C ASP A 32 5.31 -15.48 0.83
N GLU A 33 5.08 -15.47 2.14
CA GLU A 33 4.13 -16.36 2.84
C GLU A 33 2.85 -15.61 3.26
N ALA A 34 2.84 -14.29 3.14
CA ALA A 34 1.79 -13.45 3.68
C ALA A 34 0.56 -13.36 2.74
N GLY A 35 -0.54 -13.97 3.16
CA GLY A 35 -1.88 -13.70 2.63
C GLY A 35 -2.55 -12.43 3.22
N GLU A 36 -3.82 -12.22 2.88
CA GLU A 36 -4.64 -11.05 3.28
C GLU A 36 -4.88 -10.90 4.79
N TRP A 37 -4.57 -11.92 5.60
CA TRP A 37 -4.81 -11.95 7.04
C TRP A 37 -3.52 -11.96 7.88
N HIS A 38 -2.40 -11.54 7.31
CA HIS A 38 -1.12 -11.47 7.99
C HIS A 38 -0.65 -10.03 8.18
N ASN A 39 0.17 -9.79 9.21
CA ASN A 39 0.85 -8.53 9.38
C ASN A 39 2.19 -8.58 8.62
N THR A 40 2.50 -7.55 7.85
CA THR A 40 3.73 -7.49 7.07
C THR A 40 4.44 -6.16 7.22
N VAL A 41 5.73 -6.14 6.90
CA VAL A 41 6.48 -4.90 6.72
C VAL A 41 6.21 -4.41 5.30
N LEU A 42 5.55 -3.26 5.16
CA LEU A 42 5.24 -2.65 3.87
C LEU A 42 6.41 -1.81 3.35
N LEU A 43 7.06 -1.07 4.25
CA LEU A 43 8.13 -0.13 3.89
C LEU A 43 9.17 -0.05 5.00
N VAL A 44 10.43 0.02 4.61
CA VAL A 44 11.56 0.41 5.45
C VAL A 44 12.39 1.45 4.70
N GLU A 45 12.48 2.66 5.23
CA GLU A 45 13.24 3.75 4.62
C GLU A 45 13.97 4.60 5.66
N LEU A 46 14.85 5.49 5.20
CA LEU A 46 15.55 6.41 6.10
C LEU A 46 14.60 7.51 6.55
N GLN A 47 14.40 7.66 7.86
CA GLN A 47 13.63 8.76 8.43
C GLN A 47 14.37 10.08 8.16
N PRO A 48 13.73 11.07 7.51
CA PRO A 48 14.31 12.38 7.31
C PRO A 48 14.64 13.06 8.65
N LEU A 49 15.81 13.68 8.72
CA LEU A 49 16.23 14.46 9.89
C LEU A 49 15.50 15.81 9.93
N ASN A 50 15.18 16.26 11.14
CA ASN A 50 14.69 17.62 11.35
C ASN A 50 15.70 18.64 10.81
N LYS A 51 15.22 19.64 10.06
CA LYS A 51 16.05 20.66 9.43
C LYS A 51 17.00 21.34 10.43
N THR A 52 16.53 21.63 11.64
CA THR A 52 17.35 22.25 12.69
C THR A 52 18.57 21.40 13.07
N LEU A 53 18.40 20.07 13.17
CA LEU A 53 19.50 19.15 13.47
C LEU A 53 20.47 19.04 12.29
N ALA A 54 19.93 18.98 11.06
CA ALA A 54 20.73 18.94 9.86
C ALA A 54 21.60 20.20 9.70
N LEU A 55 21.02 21.39 9.88
CA LEU A 55 21.76 22.66 9.80
C LEU A 55 22.79 22.81 10.91
N ALA A 56 22.49 22.34 12.13
CA ALA A 56 23.47 22.35 13.22
C ALA A 56 24.74 21.55 12.88
N TYR A 57 24.59 20.40 12.19
CA TYR A 57 25.71 19.60 11.73
C TYR A 57 26.45 20.25 10.54
N ILE A 58 25.71 20.67 9.51
CA ILE A 58 26.29 21.18 8.26
C ILE A 58 26.97 22.54 8.46
N ASP A 59 26.30 23.46 9.14
CA ASP A 59 26.73 24.86 9.25
C ASP A 59 27.36 25.18 10.61
N GLY A 60 26.93 24.49 11.67
CA GLY A 60 27.27 24.82 13.05
C GLY A 60 28.43 24.02 13.65
N GLY A 61 28.99 23.04 12.94
CA GLY A 61 29.98 22.11 13.49
C GLY A 61 29.44 21.24 14.62
N GLY A 62 28.10 21.10 14.73
CA GLY A 62 27.44 20.22 15.68
C GLY A 62 27.74 18.74 15.42
N PRO A 63 27.39 17.84 16.36
CA PRO A 63 27.61 16.42 16.18
C PRO A 63 26.73 15.84 15.05
N GLU A 64 27.20 14.76 14.43
CA GLU A 64 26.39 14.00 13.48
C GLU A 64 25.14 13.45 14.19
N SER A 65 23.97 13.65 13.58
CA SER A 65 22.71 13.22 14.17
C SER A 65 22.50 11.72 13.98
N HIS A 66 21.85 11.07 14.95
CA HIS A 66 21.44 9.68 14.84
C HIS A 66 20.52 9.48 13.63
N ARG A 67 20.81 8.45 12.84
CA ARG A 67 19.97 8.02 11.73
C ARG A 67 18.94 7.01 12.23
N TYR A 68 17.69 7.21 11.84
CA TYR A 68 16.57 6.35 12.22
C TYR A 68 15.90 5.78 10.98
N ALA A 69 15.30 4.59 11.09
CA ALA A 69 14.44 4.06 10.05
C ALA A 69 12.99 4.52 10.28
N HIS A 70 12.31 4.85 9.19
CA HIS A 70 10.87 4.93 9.11
C HIS A 70 10.35 3.59 8.61
N VAL A 71 9.44 2.99 9.36
CA VAL A 71 8.86 1.69 9.04
C VAL A 71 7.35 1.81 8.97
N VAL A 72 6.75 1.28 7.92
CA VAL A 72 5.30 1.15 7.79
C VAL A 72 4.95 -0.33 7.87
N LEU A 73 4.09 -0.68 8.81
CA LEU A 73 3.49 -2.00 8.90
C LEU A 73 2.13 -2.00 8.20
N ASP A 74 1.84 -3.07 7.47
CA ASP A 74 0.50 -3.41 7.03
C ASP A 74 -0.08 -4.46 7.98
N CYS A 75 -0.98 -4.03 8.87
CA CYS A 75 -1.57 -4.88 9.90
C CYS A 75 -2.93 -5.37 9.46
N ARG A 76 -2.99 -6.59 8.89
CA ARG A 76 -4.22 -7.19 8.36
C ARG A 76 -4.72 -8.41 9.12
N ALA A 77 -4.01 -8.86 10.16
CA ALA A 77 -4.47 -9.94 11.04
C ALA A 77 -5.60 -9.50 12.01
N THR A 78 -6.60 -8.77 11.49
CA THR A 78 -7.69 -8.14 12.24
C THR A 78 -8.82 -7.75 11.28
N THR A 79 -10.04 -7.68 11.79
CA THR A 79 -11.20 -7.14 11.04
C THR A 79 -11.15 -5.63 10.84
N GLN A 80 -10.22 -4.93 11.49
CA GLN A 80 -10.02 -3.48 11.38
C GLN A 80 -8.59 -3.22 10.92
N ALA A 81 -8.29 -3.59 9.68
CA ALA A 81 -6.94 -3.51 9.13
C ALA A 81 -6.41 -2.07 9.09
N THR A 82 -5.09 -1.91 9.31
CA THR A 82 -4.45 -0.59 9.39
C THR A 82 -3.06 -0.59 8.80
N TYR A 83 -2.66 0.53 8.22
CA TYR A 83 -1.25 0.90 8.09
C TYR A 83 -0.79 1.62 9.35
N SER A 84 0.35 1.20 9.91
CA SER A 84 0.90 1.77 11.14
C SER A 84 2.36 2.13 10.98
N ASN A 85 2.69 3.40 11.23
CA ASN A 85 4.06 3.88 11.22
C ASN A 85 4.74 3.57 12.57
N ILE A 86 5.86 2.87 12.53
CA ILE A 86 6.78 2.77 13.67
C ILE A 86 7.79 3.90 13.50
N LEU A 87 7.55 4.98 14.25
CA LEU A 87 8.41 6.16 14.27
C LEU A 87 9.07 6.32 15.64
N PRO A 88 10.40 6.48 15.71
CA PRO A 88 11.05 6.91 16.93
C PRO A 88 10.72 8.37 17.28
N LEU A 89 10.32 9.19 16.30
CA LEU A 89 9.97 10.61 16.46
C LEU A 89 8.50 10.85 16.08
N LYS A 90 7.67 11.25 17.05
CA LYS A 90 6.19 11.33 16.91
C LYS A 90 5.67 12.58 16.15
N PHE A 91 6.54 13.37 15.52
CA PHE A 91 6.22 14.77 15.22
C PHE A 91 5.64 15.06 13.83
N ASP A 92 5.75 14.14 12.87
CA ASP A 92 5.60 14.50 11.46
C ASP A 92 4.17 14.48 10.94
N LEU A 93 3.25 13.82 11.66
CA LEU A 93 1.87 13.67 11.21
C LEU A 93 0.95 14.67 11.92
N THR A 94 0.11 15.35 11.12
CA THR A 94 -0.94 16.25 11.65
C THR A 94 -2.00 15.47 12.41
N ARG A 95 -2.40 14.30 11.89
CA ARG A 95 -3.32 13.38 12.55
C ARG A 95 -2.64 12.72 13.75
N LYS A 96 -3.23 12.86 14.94
CA LYS A 96 -2.69 12.35 16.21
C LYS A 96 -3.31 11.01 16.61
N THR A 97 -3.13 9.99 15.76
CA THR A 97 -3.60 8.60 15.97
C THR A 97 -2.47 7.62 16.25
N GLY A 98 -1.32 8.11 16.74
CA GLY A 98 -0.16 7.26 17.02
C GLY A 98 0.54 6.71 15.77
N GLY A 99 0.34 7.33 14.60
CA GLY A 99 0.93 6.85 13.34
C GLY A 99 0.08 5.85 12.57
N THR A 100 -1.16 5.59 13.03
CA THR A 100 -2.02 4.57 12.44
C THR A 100 -3.15 5.17 11.60
N VAL A 101 -3.42 4.55 10.45
CA VAL A 101 -4.56 4.83 9.56
C VAL A 101 -5.15 3.51 9.07
N ARG A 102 -6.46 3.46 8.81
CA ARG A 102 -7.09 2.24 8.26
C ARG A 102 -6.53 1.86 6.89
N ASN A 103 -6.41 0.56 6.67
CA ASN A 103 -6.13 -0.04 5.37
C ASN A 103 -7.48 -0.29 4.67
N LEU A 104 -7.65 0.26 3.47
CA LEU A 104 -8.89 0.18 2.68
C LEU A 104 -8.84 -0.90 1.60
N ASP A 105 -7.67 -1.47 1.37
CA ASP A 105 -7.32 -2.43 0.34
C ASP A 105 -6.83 -3.77 0.93
N ALA A 106 -7.12 -4.03 2.21
CA ALA A 106 -6.64 -5.19 2.95
C ALA A 106 -7.06 -6.54 2.34
N SER A 107 -8.18 -6.55 1.59
CA SER A 107 -8.78 -7.73 0.95
C SER A 107 -8.81 -7.62 -0.58
N SER A 108 -7.74 -7.08 -1.18
CA SER A 108 -7.66 -6.82 -2.62
C SER A 108 -7.84 -8.06 -3.52
N TYR A 109 -7.31 -9.22 -3.13
CA TYR A 109 -7.51 -10.48 -3.86
C TYR A 109 -8.94 -10.97 -3.72
N THR A 110 -9.51 -10.93 -2.51
CA THR A 110 -10.92 -11.29 -2.29
C THR A 110 -11.87 -10.35 -3.06
N GLN A 111 -11.55 -9.05 -3.09
CA GLN A 111 -12.30 -8.05 -3.86
C GLN A 111 -12.21 -8.32 -5.37
N SER A 112 -11.01 -8.59 -5.90
CA SER A 112 -10.80 -8.95 -7.30
C SER A 112 -11.61 -10.21 -7.68
N ALA A 113 -11.55 -11.25 -6.86
CA ALA A 113 -12.33 -12.48 -7.08
C ALA A 113 -13.85 -12.21 -7.07
N TRP A 114 -14.32 -11.34 -6.17
CA TRP A 114 -15.73 -10.94 -6.11
C TRP A 114 -16.16 -10.17 -7.37
N ILE A 115 -15.33 -9.23 -7.85
CA ILE A 115 -15.57 -8.48 -9.09
C ILE A 115 -15.65 -9.45 -10.28
N HIS A 116 -14.67 -10.37 -10.40
CA HIS A 116 -14.63 -11.31 -11.51
C HIS A 116 -15.81 -12.30 -11.52
N ASN A 117 -16.33 -12.67 -10.35
CA ASN A 117 -17.55 -13.47 -10.25
C ASN A 117 -18.78 -12.70 -10.78
N ILE A 118 -18.92 -11.42 -10.39
CA ILE A 118 -20.01 -10.55 -10.88
C ILE A 118 -19.90 -10.39 -12.40
N THR A 119 -18.71 -10.08 -12.92
CA THR A 119 -18.52 -9.82 -14.35
C THR A 119 -18.69 -11.10 -15.17
N GLY A 120 -18.27 -12.26 -14.64
CA GLY A 120 -18.55 -13.57 -15.22
C GLY A 120 -20.05 -13.89 -15.30
N SER A 121 -20.83 -13.46 -14.31
CA SER A 121 -22.29 -13.68 -14.27
C SER A 121 -23.07 -12.91 -15.35
N ILE A 122 -22.46 -11.89 -15.97
CA ILE A 122 -23.01 -11.09 -17.08
C ILE A 122 -22.20 -11.26 -18.37
N SER A 123 -21.51 -12.40 -18.52
CA SER A 123 -20.65 -12.69 -19.67
C SER A 123 -21.42 -12.73 -20.99
N ASP A 124 -22.68 -13.16 -20.99
CA ASP A 124 -23.56 -13.13 -22.17
C ASP A 124 -23.82 -11.69 -22.66
N ILE A 125 -24.05 -10.75 -21.74
CA ILE A 125 -24.26 -9.33 -22.04
C ILE A 125 -22.98 -8.72 -22.61
N THR A 126 -21.85 -8.92 -21.94
CA THR A 126 -20.55 -8.34 -22.34
C THR A 126 -20.07 -8.94 -23.68
N MET A 127 -20.29 -10.23 -23.90
CA MET A 127 -20.05 -10.89 -25.19
C MET A 127 -20.96 -10.34 -26.30
N SER A 128 -22.21 -10.02 -25.98
CA SER A 128 -23.12 -9.39 -26.95
C SER A 128 -22.65 -7.98 -27.34
N LEU A 129 -22.27 -7.16 -26.36
CA LEU A 129 -21.89 -5.75 -26.55
C LEU A 129 -20.52 -5.56 -27.20
N TRP A 130 -19.50 -6.28 -26.72
CA TRP A 130 -18.09 -6.02 -27.04
C TRP A 130 -17.31 -7.26 -27.48
N LYS A 131 -17.98 -8.41 -27.63
CA LYS A 131 -17.36 -9.69 -28.03
C LYS A 131 -16.23 -10.14 -27.10
N GLY A 132 -16.34 -9.79 -25.82
CA GLY A 132 -15.40 -10.19 -24.77
C GLY A 132 -16.07 -10.15 -23.39
N PHE A 133 -15.46 -10.79 -22.40
CA PHE A 133 -15.96 -10.83 -21.02
C PHE A 133 -14.78 -10.82 -20.03
N ALA A 134 -14.92 -10.17 -18.87
CA ALA A 134 -13.85 -10.12 -17.88
C ALA A 134 -14.02 -11.24 -16.85
N ASN A 135 -13.11 -12.21 -16.79
CA ASN A 135 -13.12 -13.27 -15.77
C ASN A 135 -11.82 -13.35 -14.94
N GLY A 136 -10.81 -12.54 -15.27
CA GLY A 136 -9.52 -12.51 -14.58
C GLY A 136 -8.50 -13.58 -15.02
N PHE A 137 -8.82 -14.42 -16.02
CA PHE A 137 -7.97 -15.56 -16.41
C PHE A 137 -7.51 -15.56 -17.87
N ASP A 138 -8.21 -14.87 -18.76
CA ASP A 138 -8.00 -14.99 -20.21
C ASP A 138 -7.32 -13.75 -20.80
N ALA A 139 -6.11 -13.93 -21.31
CA ALA A 139 -5.39 -12.90 -22.03
C ALA A 139 -6.16 -12.49 -23.31
N GLY A 140 -6.49 -11.19 -23.43
CA GLY A 140 -7.23 -10.65 -24.57
C GLY A 140 -8.71 -10.34 -24.30
N ASN A 141 -9.22 -10.68 -23.11
CA ASN A 141 -10.55 -10.29 -22.65
C ASN A 141 -10.54 -8.87 -22.03
N PRO A 142 -11.67 -8.15 -22.02
CA PRO A 142 -11.77 -6.84 -21.35
C PRO A 142 -11.35 -6.92 -19.88
N ASP A 143 -10.73 -5.85 -19.38
CA ASP A 143 -10.34 -5.67 -17.98
C ASP A 143 -11.44 -4.93 -17.21
N VAL A 144 -11.44 -5.02 -15.87
CA VAL A 144 -12.39 -4.31 -15.01
C VAL A 144 -11.63 -3.58 -13.92
N CYS A 145 -11.67 -2.26 -14.00
CA CYS A 145 -10.92 -1.40 -13.10
C CYS A 145 -11.81 -0.31 -12.56
N GLY A 146 -11.55 0.06 -11.31
CA GLY A 146 -12.35 1.01 -10.59
C GLY A 146 -11.61 2.27 -10.19
N ILE A 147 -12.27 2.99 -9.29
CA ILE A 147 -11.80 4.26 -8.77
C ILE A 147 -10.70 4.07 -7.71
N ASP A 148 -9.76 5.01 -7.69
CA ASP A 148 -8.79 5.23 -6.63
C ASP A 148 -8.75 6.75 -6.33
N PRO A 149 -9.09 7.21 -5.11
CA PRO A 149 -9.42 6.43 -3.92
C PRO A 149 -10.83 5.83 -3.94
N LEU A 150 -11.06 4.80 -3.12
CA LEU A 150 -12.41 4.30 -2.81
C LEU A 150 -13.29 5.44 -2.29
N TRP A 151 -14.56 5.47 -2.70
CA TRP A 151 -15.50 6.45 -2.17
C TRP A 151 -15.95 6.07 -0.76
N GLN A 152 -16.09 7.07 0.11
CA GLN A 152 -16.27 6.88 1.53
C GLN A 152 -17.34 7.83 2.06
N CYS A 153 -18.40 7.26 2.63
CA CYS A 153 -19.48 8.01 3.24
C CYS A 153 -19.89 7.35 4.56
N GLU A 154 -20.50 8.13 5.44
CA GLU A 154 -21.22 7.60 6.59
C GLU A 154 -22.68 7.38 6.18
N ASP A 155 -23.19 6.19 6.48
CA ASP A 155 -24.56 5.77 6.21
C ASP A 155 -25.05 5.04 7.48
N ASP A 156 -26.10 5.57 8.12
CA ASP A 156 -26.62 5.09 9.42
C ASP A 156 -25.54 4.92 10.52
N GLY A 157 -24.61 5.88 10.62
CA GLY A 157 -23.52 5.85 11.60
C GLY A 157 -22.46 4.77 11.36
N LYS A 158 -22.52 4.11 10.19
CA LYS A 158 -21.51 3.16 9.74
C LYS A 158 -20.75 3.74 8.56
N LEU A 159 -19.45 3.49 8.55
CA LEU A 159 -18.59 3.83 7.44
C LEU A 159 -18.87 2.87 6.27
N LYS A 160 -19.31 3.41 5.13
CA LYS A 160 -19.61 2.68 3.91
C LYS A 160 -18.55 2.99 2.86
N MET A 161 -17.92 1.93 2.36
CA MET A 161 -16.97 2.01 1.25
C MET A 161 -17.68 1.62 -0.05
N THR A 162 -17.48 2.38 -1.12
CA THR A 162 -18.03 2.07 -2.44
C THR A 162 -16.92 1.97 -3.46
N TYR A 163 -16.88 0.85 -4.17
CA TYR A 163 -16.02 0.63 -5.33
C TYR A 163 -16.85 0.79 -6.61
N TRP A 164 -16.53 1.80 -7.40
CA TRP A 164 -17.10 2.00 -8.73
C TRP A 164 -16.14 1.43 -9.75
N ALA A 165 -16.60 0.49 -10.58
CA ALA A 165 -15.80 -0.19 -11.59
C ALA A 165 -16.38 0.02 -12.99
N THR A 166 -15.53 -0.02 -14.00
CA THR A 166 -15.93 -0.03 -15.40
C THR A 166 -15.13 -1.07 -16.19
N PHE A 167 -15.74 -1.57 -17.25
CA PHE A 167 -15.07 -2.42 -18.22
C PHE A 167 -14.15 -1.58 -19.12
N TRP A 168 -12.99 -2.13 -19.46
CA TRP A 168 -12.01 -1.53 -20.35
C TRP A 168 -11.56 -2.57 -21.38
N ASN A 169 -11.54 -2.22 -22.65
CA ASN A 169 -10.88 -3.07 -23.64
C ASN A 169 -9.36 -2.95 -23.49
N HIS A 170 -8.65 -4.06 -23.76
CA HIS A 170 -7.22 -3.99 -23.94
C HIS A 170 -6.87 -3.13 -25.14
N ALA A 171 -5.76 -2.41 -25.00
CA ALA A 171 -5.19 -1.63 -26.08
C ALA A 171 -4.82 -2.51 -27.27
N VAL A 172 -5.13 -2.05 -28.47
CA VAL A 172 -4.70 -2.70 -29.72
C VAL A 172 -3.51 -1.99 -30.36
N ASN A 173 -3.15 -0.79 -29.92
CA ASN A 173 -1.97 -0.04 -30.34
C ASN A 173 -1.53 1.02 -29.30
N GLU A 174 -0.58 1.87 -29.65
CA GLU A 174 -0.02 2.89 -28.75
C GLU A 174 -0.98 4.06 -28.46
N ILE A 175 -1.95 4.30 -29.33
CA ILE A 175 -2.91 5.42 -29.19
C ILE A 175 -3.92 5.09 -28.08
N ASP A 176 -4.28 3.81 -27.94
CA ASP A 176 -5.21 3.31 -26.92
C ASP A 176 -4.52 2.52 -25.80
N ALA A 177 -3.18 2.55 -25.73
CA ALA A 177 -2.32 1.91 -24.72
C ALA A 177 -2.57 2.31 -23.27
N ARG A 178 -3.61 3.08 -22.97
CA ARG A 178 -3.99 3.38 -21.60
C ARG A 178 -5.49 3.19 -21.41
N PRO A 179 -5.81 2.19 -20.57
CA PRO A 179 -6.52 2.58 -19.36
C PRO A 179 -5.84 2.08 -18.08
N PHE A 180 -6.07 2.87 -17.04
CA PHE A 180 -5.51 2.88 -15.69
C PHE A 180 -5.86 1.63 -14.85
N CYS A 181 -5.48 0.44 -15.31
CA CYS A 181 -5.54 -0.76 -14.49
C CYS A 181 -4.16 -0.98 -13.86
N ARG A 182 -4.05 -0.82 -12.54
CA ARG A 182 -2.87 -1.21 -11.75
C ARG A 182 -3.08 -2.61 -11.18
#